data_AF-A0AB36J475-F1
#
_entry.id   AF-A0AB36J475-F1
#
_cell.length_a   1.000
_cell.length_b   1.000
_cell.length_c   1.000
_cell.angle_alpha   90.00
_cell.angle_beta   90.00
_cell.angle_gamma   90.00
#
_symmetry.space_group_name_H-M   'P 1'
#
loop_
_entity.id
_entity.type
_entity.pdbx_description
1 polymer ?
#
loop_
_entity_poly.entity_id
_entity_poly.type
_entity_poly.pdbx_seq_one_letter_code
_entity_poly.pdbx_strand_id
1 'polypeptide(L)'
;MKKKIIIITTAALMLGGSIGFAATNSPLIGAKVQGLFMVQKSDGTKIGDAVIINGTAYAPVRSVSEATGATLTVEGKKIIMSENNTTSVEITGKSSDYSEKKSYLEYKIRAADSDIKSAQGAIKGLEVSVESVNKLPSEKQKNETLTKIDEMIKVKQQVILEKEKELADLQEQLTEVDAQEAEEGK
;
A
#
# COMPACT_ATOMS: atom_id res chain seq x y z
N MET A 1 11.81 -73.07 5.80
CA MET A 1 12.69 -72.03 5.25
C MET A 1 11.96 -70.69 5.28
N LYS A 2 12.56 -69.65 5.92
CA LYS A 2 12.52 -68.19 5.62
C LYS A 2 11.21 -67.63 5.00
N LYS A 3 10.47 -66.73 5.67
CA LYS A 3 10.52 -65.24 5.54
C LYS A 3 9.56 -64.64 6.59
N LYS A 4 9.98 -64.03 7.71
CA LYS A 4 10.28 -62.61 7.97
C LYS A 4 9.34 -61.55 7.33
N ILE A 5 8.62 -60.84 8.22
CA ILE A 5 8.45 -59.37 8.35
C ILE A 5 7.70 -58.64 7.22
N ILE A 6 6.55 -58.04 7.57
CA ILE A 6 6.14 -56.62 7.40
C ILE A 6 4.63 -56.56 7.71
N ILE A 7 4.31 -56.50 8.99
CA ILE A 7 3.04 -55.98 9.52
C ILE A 7 3.48 -54.72 10.27
N ILE A 8 2.77 -53.60 10.13
CA ILE A 8 3.10 -52.25 10.66
C ILE A 8 3.93 -51.39 9.68
N THR A 9 3.33 -50.91 8.59
CA THR A 9 3.87 -49.72 7.91
C THR A 9 2.82 -48.84 7.22
N THR A 10 1.60 -49.33 6.97
CA THR A 10 0.64 -48.56 6.13
C THR A 10 -0.49 -47.87 6.90
N ALA A 11 -0.70 -48.17 8.19
CA ALA A 11 -1.69 -47.47 9.02
C ALA A 11 -1.12 -46.26 9.78
N ALA A 12 0.17 -45.94 9.61
CA ALA A 12 0.76 -44.69 10.08
C ALA A 12 0.59 -43.53 9.07
N LEU A 13 0.06 -43.82 7.87
CA LEU A 13 -0.08 -42.84 6.80
C LEU A 13 -1.40 -42.05 6.84
N MET A 14 -2.33 -42.39 7.73
CA MET A 14 -3.60 -41.65 7.91
C MET A 14 -3.62 -40.70 9.12
N LEU A 15 -2.46 -40.39 9.71
CA LEU A 15 -2.31 -39.38 10.79
C LEU A 15 -1.37 -38.22 10.40
N GLY A 16 -1.16 -37.98 9.09
CA GLY A 16 -0.21 -36.98 8.58
C GLY A 16 -0.83 -35.81 7.81
N GLY A 17 -2.12 -35.50 8.02
CA GLY A 17 -2.92 -34.68 7.09
C GLY A 17 -3.43 -33.32 7.56
N SER A 18 -3.19 -32.89 8.80
CA SER A 18 -3.42 -31.48 9.15
C SER A 18 -2.11 -30.74 8.94
N ILE A 19 -1.98 -30.15 7.75
CA ILE A 19 -0.98 -29.13 7.44
C ILE A 19 -1.09 -28.08 8.54
N GLY A 20 -0.19 -28.16 9.52
CA GLY A 20 0.03 -27.07 10.44
C GLY A 20 0.45 -25.89 9.59
N PHE A 21 -0.44 -24.91 9.46
CA PHE A 21 -0.01 -23.58 9.13
C PHE A 21 1.04 -23.22 10.17
N ALA A 22 2.31 -23.24 9.75
CA ALA A 22 3.39 -22.64 10.49
C ALA A 22 3.01 -21.16 10.62
N ALA A 23 2.30 -20.84 11.71
CA ALA A 23 2.12 -19.49 12.18
C ALA A 23 3.53 -19.01 12.52
N THR A 24 4.12 -18.32 11.54
CA THR A 24 5.34 -17.53 11.68
C THR A 24 5.35 -16.91 13.06
N ASN A 25 6.31 -17.37 13.88
CA ASN A 25 6.49 -17.13 15.32
C ASN A 25 6.14 -15.71 15.78
N SER A 26 4.86 -15.46 16.04
CA SER A 26 4.42 -14.22 16.68
C SER A 26 3.72 -14.63 17.98
N PRO A 27 4.33 -14.37 19.16
CA PRO A 27 3.82 -14.82 20.47
C PRO A 27 2.45 -14.22 20.85
N LEU A 28 1.87 -13.41 19.96
CA LEU A 28 0.56 -12.78 20.08
C LEU A 28 -0.56 -13.59 19.44
N ILE A 29 -0.25 -14.52 18.52
CA ILE A 29 -1.28 -15.32 17.84
C ILE A 29 -1.74 -16.43 18.80
N GLY A 30 -2.98 -16.29 19.30
CA GLY A 30 -3.58 -17.21 20.28
C GLY A 30 -3.40 -16.80 21.74
N ALA A 31 -2.72 -15.69 22.02
CA ALA A 31 -2.58 -15.17 23.38
C ALA A 31 -3.87 -14.47 23.85
N LYS A 32 -4.31 -14.76 25.09
CA LYS A 32 -5.53 -14.17 25.65
C LYS A 32 -5.28 -12.72 26.10
N VAL A 33 -6.15 -11.81 25.68
CA VAL A 33 -6.19 -10.44 26.19
C VAL A 33 -6.60 -10.48 27.67
N GLN A 34 -5.72 -9.99 28.55
CA GLN A 34 -5.94 -10.00 30.00
C GLN A 34 -6.68 -8.75 30.48
N GLY A 35 -6.63 -7.65 29.73
CA GLY A 35 -7.39 -6.43 30.01
C GLY A 35 -7.02 -5.28 29.09
N LEU A 36 -7.85 -4.23 29.10
CA LEU A 36 -7.56 -2.93 28.50
C LEU A 36 -7.19 -1.94 29.61
N PHE A 37 -6.08 -1.23 29.42
CA PHE A 37 -5.55 -0.28 30.38
C PHE A 37 -5.38 1.07 29.70
N MET A 38 -5.75 2.15 30.39
CA MET A 38 -5.55 3.50 29.87
C MET A 38 -4.07 3.89 30.05
N VAL A 39 -3.42 4.28 28.97
CA VAL A 39 -2.09 4.88 28.98
C VAL A 39 -2.25 6.38 29.03
N GLN A 40 -1.64 7.01 30.04
CA GLN A 40 -1.66 8.45 30.24
C GLN A 40 -0.25 8.97 30.54
N LYS A 41 0.00 10.24 30.21
CA LYS A 41 1.20 10.95 30.64
C LYS A 41 1.16 11.24 32.14
N SER A 42 2.32 11.56 32.70
CA SER A 42 2.42 12.06 34.09
C SER A 42 1.66 13.38 34.32
N ASP A 43 1.37 14.13 33.24
CA ASP A 43 0.56 15.36 33.27
C ASP A 43 -0.96 15.10 33.26
N GLY A 44 -1.40 13.84 33.16
CA GLY A 44 -2.82 13.45 33.10
C GLY A 44 -3.42 13.36 31.70
N THR A 45 -2.66 13.65 30.64
CA THR A 45 -3.15 13.55 29.26
C THR A 45 -3.30 12.09 28.84
N LYS A 46 -4.52 11.69 28.41
CA LYS A 46 -4.79 10.35 27.87
C LYS A 46 -4.08 10.19 26.52
N ILE A 47 -3.18 9.21 26.44
CA ILE A 47 -2.42 8.84 25.23
C ILE A 47 -3.24 7.85 24.39
N GLY A 48 -3.93 6.90 25.04
CA GLY A 48 -4.75 5.89 24.38
C GLY A 48 -4.97 4.69 25.29
N ASP A 49 -5.65 3.67 24.76
CA ASP A 49 -5.86 2.42 25.49
C ASP A 49 -4.84 1.37 25.02
N ALA A 50 -4.18 0.70 25.96
CA ALA A 50 -3.25 -0.40 25.73
C ALA A 50 -3.89 -1.74 26.08
N VAL A 51 -3.58 -2.74 25.28
CA VAL A 51 -4.05 -4.11 25.48
C VAL A 51 -2.96 -4.88 26.22
N ILE A 52 -3.30 -5.50 27.35
CA ILE A 52 -2.36 -6.36 28.08
C ILE A 52 -2.44 -7.78 27.55
N ILE A 53 -1.32 -8.26 27.02
CA ILE A 53 -1.17 -9.64 26.55
C ILE A 53 0.06 -10.21 27.26
N ASN A 54 -0.11 -11.31 27.98
CA ASN A 54 0.97 -11.98 28.73
C ASN A 54 1.76 -11.04 29.67
N GLY A 55 1.06 -10.16 30.39
CA GLY A 55 1.67 -9.19 31.30
C GLY A 55 2.41 -8.03 30.63
N THR A 56 2.40 -7.94 29.30
CA THR A 56 3.00 -6.83 28.53
C THR A 56 1.92 -5.94 27.97
N ALA A 57 2.11 -4.62 28.08
CA ALA A 57 1.19 -3.62 27.54
C ALA A 57 1.53 -3.29 26.08
N TYR A 58 0.55 -3.47 25.19
CA TYR A 58 0.67 -3.14 23.77
C TYR A 58 -0.17 -1.90 23.48
N ALA A 59 0.48 -0.79 23.16
CA ALA A 59 -0.14 0.49 22.84
C ALA A 59 0.09 0.87 21.36
N PRO A 60 -0.81 1.65 20.73
CA PRO A 60 -0.58 2.17 19.39
C PRO A 60 0.66 3.07 19.34
N VAL A 61 1.67 2.67 18.57
CA VAL A 61 2.97 3.37 18.48
C VAL A 61 2.82 4.83 18.03
N ARG A 62 1.85 5.12 17.15
CA ARG A 62 1.55 6.49 16.70
C ARG A 62 1.10 7.38 17.86
N SER A 63 0.18 6.91 18.69
CA SER A 63 -0.31 7.65 19.87
C SER A 63 0.80 7.87 20.90
N VAL A 64 1.65 6.85 21.12
CA VAL A 64 2.81 6.97 22.02
C VAL A 64 3.81 8.00 21.49
N SER A 65 4.05 8.05 20.18
CA SER A 65 4.97 9.03 19.59
C SER A 65 4.45 10.46 19.66
N GLU A 66 3.18 10.68 19.35
CA GLU A 66 2.52 11.98 19.49
C GLU A 66 2.56 12.48 20.93
N ALA A 67 2.37 11.57 21.89
CA ALA A 67 2.49 11.89 23.29
C ALA A 67 3.94 12.21 23.69
N THR A 68 4.91 11.40 23.27
CA THR A 68 6.31 11.58 23.68
C THR A 68 7.05 12.66 22.89
N GLY A 69 6.47 13.17 21.80
CA GLY A 69 7.14 14.08 20.88
C GLY A 69 8.26 13.40 20.07
N ALA A 70 8.33 12.07 20.09
CA ALA A 70 9.28 11.31 19.31
C ALA A 70 8.91 11.34 17.81
N THR A 71 9.91 11.27 16.94
CA THR A 71 9.70 11.17 15.50
C THR A 71 9.62 9.70 15.10
N LEU A 72 8.60 9.33 14.31
CA LEU A 72 8.49 8.00 13.71
C LEU A 72 8.90 8.02 12.24
N THR A 73 9.84 7.17 11.87
CA THR A 73 10.13 6.85 10.47
C THR A 73 9.81 5.39 10.20
N VAL A 74 9.30 5.10 9.01
CA VAL A 74 8.94 3.74 8.58
C VAL A 74 9.85 3.34 7.42
N GLU A 75 10.75 2.39 7.68
CA GLU A 75 11.70 1.87 6.69
C GLU A 75 11.42 0.39 6.44
N GLY A 76 10.71 0.08 5.36
CA GLY A 76 10.33 -1.28 5.00
C GLY A 76 9.44 -1.95 6.07
N LYS A 77 9.98 -2.92 6.80
CA LYS A 77 9.30 -3.64 7.91
C LYS A 77 9.71 -3.15 9.30
N LYS A 78 10.42 -2.02 9.39
CA LYS A 78 10.88 -1.43 10.64
C LYS A 78 10.17 -0.11 10.90
N ILE A 79 9.81 0.12 12.16
CA ILE A 79 9.38 1.43 12.66
C ILE A 79 10.50 1.90 13.59
N ILE A 80 11.08 3.05 13.29
CA ILE A 80 12.18 3.65 14.06
C ILE A 80 11.59 4.84 14.83
N MET A 81 11.76 4.81 16.15
CA MET A 81 11.35 5.90 17.04
C MET A 81 12.60 6.61 17.53
N SER A 82 12.75 7.89 17.18
CA SER A 82 13.90 8.70 17.57
C SER A 82 13.51 9.65 18.70
N GLU A 83 14.28 9.65 19.79
CA GLU A 83 14.13 10.64 20.87
C GLU A 83 14.64 11.98 20.37
N ASN A 84 13.75 12.98 20.33
CA ASN A 84 14.15 14.34 20.04
C ASN A 84 14.82 14.92 21.30
N ASN A 85 16.08 14.56 21.54
CA ASN A 85 16.92 15.36 22.43
C ASN A 85 17.10 16.70 21.75
N THR A 86 16.60 17.75 22.39
CA THR A 86 16.70 19.16 22.01
C THR A 86 18.16 19.58 21.80
N THR A 87 18.76 19.16 20.70
CA THR A 87 19.80 19.90 20.01
C THR A 87 19.05 20.54 18.88
N SER A 88 18.93 21.87 18.94
CA SER A 88 18.63 22.69 17.78
C SER A 88 19.62 22.28 16.69
N VAL A 89 19.23 21.32 15.86
CA VAL A 89 19.85 21.13 14.55
C VAL A 89 19.44 22.41 13.83
N GLU A 90 20.34 23.39 13.80
CA GLU A 90 20.40 24.24 12.64
C GLU A 90 20.43 23.28 11.45
N ILE A 91 19.26 23.17 10.78
CA ILE A 91 19.11 22.45 9.53
C ILE A 91 19.98 23.21 8.55
N THR A 92 21.24 22.84 8.53
CA THR A 92 22.12 23.11 7.41
C THR A 92 21.60 22.25 6.27
N GLY A 93 20.83 22.90 5.39
CA GLY A 93 20.72 22.49 4.00
C GLY A 93 19.32 22.11 3.55
N LYS A 94 18.66 23.07 2.88
CA LYS A 94 17.56 22.97 1.90
C LYS A 94 17.49 21.73 0.99
N SER A 95 18.52 20.87 0.96
CA SER A 95 18.59 19.67 0.13
C SER A 95 17.55 18.59 0.49
N SER A 96 17.11 18.47 1.75
CA SER A 96 16.11 17.44 2.10
C SER A 96 14.70 17.76 1.59
N ASP A 97 14.35 19.05 1.45
CA ASP A 97 13.02 19.50 0.99
C ASP A 97 12.83 19.22 -0.51
N TYR A 98 13.85 19.50 -1.33
CA TYR A 98 13.81 19.19 -2.76
C TYR A 98 13.75 17.68 -3.02
N SER A 99 14.52 16.86 -2.29
CA SER A 99 14.49 15.41 -2.47
C SER A 99 13.11 14.81 -2.14
N GLU A 100 12.44 15.27 -1.08
CA GLU A 100 11.09 14.82 -0.73
C GLU A 100 10.05 15.28 -1.75
N LYS A 101 10.13 16.55 -2.19
CA LYS A 101 9.23 17.12 -3.21
C LYS A 101 9.38 16.40 -4.54
N LYS A 102 10.60 16.09 -4.98
CA LYS A 102 10.85 15.29 -6.19
C LYS A 102 10.28 13.88 -6.06
N SER A 103 10.54 13.18 -4.95
CA SER A 103 10.00 11.83 -4.75
C SER A 103 8.47 11.81 -4.78
N TYR A 104 7.81 12.85 -4.27
CA TYR A 104 6.36 12.98 -4.33
C TYR A 104 5.85 13.23 -5.77
N LEU A 105 6.50 14.14 -6.51
CA LEU A 105 6.17 14.43 -7.90
C LEU A 105 6.38 13.20 -8.80
N GLU A 106 7.48 12.47 -8.65
CA GLU A 106 7.75 11.23 -9.37
C GLU A 106 6.71 10.14 -9.08
N TYR A 107 6.28 10.01 -7.81
CA TYR A 107 5.20 9.10 -7.44
C TYR A 107 3.89 9.48 -8.15
N LYS A 108 3.55 10.77 -8.18
CA LYS A 108 2.35 11.28 -8.87
C LYS A 108 2.41 11.05 -10.38
N ILE A 109 3.55 11.31 -11.02
CA ILE A 109 3.77 11.02 -12.44
C ILE A 109 3.57 9.53 -12.73
N ARG A 110 4.15 8.65 -11.91
CA ARG A 110 3.98 7.19 -12.07
C ARG A 110 2.53 6.75 -11.89
N ALA A 111 1.80 7.36 -10.96
CA ALA A 111 0.39 7.09 -10.75
C ALA A 111 -0.44 7.53 -11.97
N ALA A 112 -0.22 8.75 -12.48
CA ALA A 112 -0.90 9.25 -13.67
C ALA A 112 -0.62 8.41 -14.91
N ASP A 113 0.63 8.00 -15.13
CA ASP A 113 1.01 7.09 -16.23
C ASP A 113 0.34 5.71 -16.10
N SER A 114 0.25 5.17 -14.88
CA SER A 114 -0.47 3.92 -14.62
C SER A 114 -1.97 4.04 -14.91
N ASP A 115 -2.59 5.18 -14.55
CA ASP A 115 -4.00 5.44 -14.84
C ASP A 115 -4.27 5.52 -16.35
N ILE A 116 -3.39 6.20 -17.10
CA ILE A 116 -3.45 6.28 -18.57
C ILE A 116 -3.34 4.87 -19.18
N LYS A 117 -2.35 4.07 -18.77
CA LYS A 117 -2.18 2.69 -19.27
C LYS A 117 -3.38 1.81 -18.98
N SER A 118 -3.96 1.94 -17.78
CA SER A 118 -5.17 1.22 -17.39
C SER A 118 -6.37 1.62 -18.27
N ALA A 119 -6.57 2.92 -18.49
CA ALA A 119 -7.62 3.43 -19.36
C ALA A 119 -7.44 2.98 -20.83
N GLN A 120 -6.22 3.03 -21.36
CA GLN A 120 -5.89 2.52 -22.70
C GLN A 120 -6.16 1.01 -22.81
N GLY A 121 -5.79 0.23 -21.80
CA GLY A 121 -6.08 -1.20 -21.74
C GLY A 121 -7.58 -1.49 -21.74
N ALA A 122 -8.37 -0.71 -20.99
CA ALA A 122 -9.81 -0.81 -20.98
C ALA A 122 -10.44 -0.47 -22.34
N ILE A 123 -9.98 0.61 -23.00
CA ILE A 123 -10.43 0.96 -24.36
C ILE A 123 -10.15 -0.19 -25.32
N LYS A 124 -8.94 -0.75 -25.31
CA LYS A 124 -8.59 -1.89 -26.17
C LYS A 124 -9.49 -3.11 -25.92
N GLY A 125 -9.82 -3.40 -24.67
CA GLY A 125 -10.77 -4.47 -24.32
C GLY A 125 -12.19 -4.20 -24.83
N LEU A 126 -12.64 -2.95 -24.78
CA LEU A 126 -13.93 -2.52 -25.32
C LEU A 126 -13.95 -2.61 -26.85
N GLU A 127 -12.88 -2.19 -27.54
CA GLU A 127 -12.73 -2.32 -28.99
C GLU A 127 -12.80 -3.78 -29.45
N VAL A 128 -12.15 -4.71 -28.73
CA VAL A 128 -12.27 -6.15 -28.99
C VAL A 128 -13.70 -6.65 -28.77
N SER A 129 -14.42 -6.07 -27.79
CA SER A 129 -15.80 -6.44 -27.51
C SER A 129 -16.75 -6.05 -28.65
N VAL A 130 -16.45 -4.98 -29.42
CA VAL A 130 -17.21 -4.57 -30.61
C VAL A 130 -17.30 -5.72 -31.64
N GLU A 131 -16.24 -6.48 -31.84
CA GLU A 131 -16.25 -7.64 -32.75
C GLU A 131 -17.26 -8.72 -32.31
N SER A 132 -17.45 -8.87 -31.01
CA SER A 132 -18.40 -9.83 -30.43
C SER A 132 -19.84 -9.32 -30.52
N VAL A 133 -20.07 -8.00 -30.49
CA VAL A 133 -21.38 -7.38 -30.66
C VAL A 133 -21.98 -7.70 -32.04
N ASN A 134 -21.15 -7.79 -33.08
CA ASN A 134 -21.60 -8.15 -34.43
C ASN A 134 -22.26 -9.54 -34.52
N LYS A 135 -22.02 -10.43 -33.54
CA LYS A 135 -22.61 -11.77 -33.46
C LYS A 135 -23.99 -11.81 -32.80
N LEU A 136 -24.48 -10.68 -32.27
CA LEU A 136 -25.81 -10.62 -31.66
C LEU A 136 -26.91 -10.81 -32.72
N PRO A 137 -28.02 -11.48 -32.39
CA PRO A 137 -29.07 -11.79 -33.37
C PRO A 137 -30.01 -10.61 -33.65
N SER A 138 -30.04 -9.59 -32.80
CA SER A 138 -30.95 -8.43 -32.92
C SER A 138 -30.20 -7.15 -33.21
N GLU A 139 -30.56 -6.48 -34.31
CA GLU A 139 -30.02 -5.17 -34.69
C GLU A 139 -30.24 -4.09 -33.60
N LYS A 140 -31.39 -4.15 -32.91
CA LYS A 140 -31.65 -3.25 -31.79
C LYS A 140 -30.65 -3.47 -30.65
N GLN A 141 -30.37 -4.73 -30.30
CA GLN A 141 -29.41 -5.06 -29.24
C GLN A 141 -27.97 -4.72 -29.64
N LYS A 142 -27.62 -4.88 -30.92
CA LYS A 142 -26.33 -4.42 -31.46
C LYS A 142 -26.15 -2.94 -31.24
N ASN A 143 -27.07 -2.13 -31.76
CA ASN A 143 -26.98 -0.68 -31.69
C ASN A 143 -26.95 -0.18 -30.23
N GLU A 144 -27.81 -0.70 -29.36
CA GLU A 144 -27.78 -0.34 -27.93
C GLU A 144 -26.45 -0.69 -27.25
N THR A 145 -25.84 -1.82 -27.62
CA THR A 145 -24.55 -2.24 -27.04
C THR A 145 -23.40 -1.42 -27.60
N LEU A 146 -23.40 -1.12 -28.90
CA LEU A 146 -22.40 -0.24 -29.55
C LEU A 146 -22.43 1.16 -28.94
N THR A 147 -23.61 1.76 -28.77
CA THR A 147 -23.74 3.09 -28.14
C THR A 147 -23.14 3.10 -26.73
N LYS A 148 -23.40 2.07 -25.92
CA LYS A 148 -22.81 1.96 -24.57
C LYS A 148 -21.30 1.80 -24.60
N ILE A 149 -20.78 1.02 -25.56
CA ILE A 149 -19.34 0.87 -25.74
C ILE A 149 -18.70 2.21 -26.13
N ASP A 150 -19.29 2.94 -27.08
CA ASP A 150 -18.82 4.25 -27.51
C ASP A 150 -18.84 5.27 -26.36
N GLU A 151 -19.90 5.29 -25.55
CA GLU A 151 -19.98 6.13 -24.35
C GLU A 151 -18.86 5.79 -23.35
N MET A 152 -18.62 4.50 -23.09
CA MET A 152 -17.54 4.07 -22.19
C MET A 152 -16.16 4.45 -22.74
N ILE A 153 -15.92 4.26 -24.04
CA ILE A 153 -14.67 4.65 -24.68
C ILE A 153 -14.47 6.16 -24.55
N LYS A 154 -15.51 6.96 -24.81
CA LYS A 154 -15.45 8.42 -24.69
C LYS A 154 -15.13 8.88 -23.27
N VAL A 155 -15.72 8.27 -22.25
CA VAL A 155 -15.40 8.56 -20.84
C VAL A 155 -13.93 8.22 -20.54
N LYS A 156 -13.43 7.08 -21.02
CA LYS A 156 -12.03 6.70 -20.80
C LYS A 156 -11.05 7.60 -21.56
N GLN A 157 -11.40 8.05 -22.75
CA GLN A 157 -10.61 9.05 -23.50
C GLN A 157 -10.53 10.38 -22.76
N GLN A 158 -11.62 10.84 -22.13
CA GLN A 158 -11.58 12.03 -21.28
C GLN A 158 -10.65 11.86 -20.08
N VAL A 159 -10.69 10.70 -19.41
CA VAL A 159 -9.75 10.39 -18.31
C VAL A 159 -8.30 10.44 -18.79
N ILE A 160 -8.00 9.89 -19.98
CA ILE A 160 -6.66 9.96 -20.55
C ILE A 160 -6.25 11.42 -20.76
N LEU A 161 -7.09 12.24 -21.40
CA LEU A 161 -6.79 13.65 -21.64
C LEU A 161 -6.53 14.44 -20.35
N GLU A 162 -7.36 14.23 -19.32
CA GLU A 162 -7.18 14.87 -18.01
C GLU A 162 -5.86 14.44 -17.36
N LYS A 163 -5.52 13.14 -17.43
CA LYS A 163 -4.29 12.60 -16.86
C LYS A 163 -3.04 13.00 -17.64
N GLU A 164 -3.12 13.12 -18.96
CA GLU A 164 -2.03 13.63 -19.80
C GLU A 164 -1.73 15.09 -19.46
N LYS A 165 -2.77 15.91 -19.23
CA LYS A 165 -2.61 17.28 -18.75
C LYS A 165 -1.97 17.31 -17.36
N GLU A 166 -2.49 16.52 -16.41
CA GLU A 166 -1.90 16.41 -15.06
C GLU A 166 -0.43 15.98 -15.12
N LEU A 167 -0.09 15.06 -16.03
CA LEU A 167 1.28 14.57 -16.22
C LEU A 167 2.19 15.69 -16.74
N ALA A 168 1.74 16.48 -17.72
CA ALA A 168 2.49 17.64 -18.20
C ALA A 168 2.74 18.67 -17.08
N ASP A 169 1.71 19.00 -16.31
CA ASP A 169 1.81 19.95 -15.18
C ASP A 169 2.77 19.43 -14.08
N LEU A 170 2.77 18.12 -13.81
CA LEU A 170 3.67 17.49 -12.84
C LEU A 170 5.13 17.44 -13.33
N GLN A 171 5.33 17.22 -14.62
CA GLN A 171 6.67 17.25 -15.24
C GLN A 171 7.26 18.66 -15.25
N GLU A 172 6.43 19.69 -15.49
CA GLU A 172 6.85 21.08 -15.39
C GLU A 172 7.29 21.42 -13.95
N GLN A 173 6.48 21.06 -12.95
CA GLN A 173 6.84 21.23 -11.54
C GLN A 173 8.12 20.51 -11.15
N LEU A 174 8.36 19.30 -11.69
CA LEU A 174 9.59 18.56 -11.42
C LEU A 174 10.81 19.29 -12.01
N THR A 175 10.66 19.81 -13.23
CA THR A 175 11.71 20.59 -13.91
C THR A 175 12.02 21.90 -13.16
N GLU A 176 11.00 22.57 -12.63
CA GLU A 176 11.17 23.77 -11.82
C GLU A 176 11.91 23.45 -10.51
N VAL A 177 11.55 22.35 -9.85
CA VAL A 177 12.23 21.87 -8.66
C VAL A 177 13.69 21.48 -8.94
N ASP A 178 13.98 20.85 -10.09
CA ASP A 178 15.33 20.56 -10.53
C ASP A 178 16.16 21.84 -10.77
N ALA A 179 15.56 22.87 -11.37
CA ALA A 179 16.20 24.16 -11.61
C ALA A 179 16.50 24.90 -10.29
N GLN A 180 15.55 24.92 -9.35
CA GLN A 180 15.70 25.53 -8.03
C GLN A 180 16.82 24.87 -7.22
N GLU A 181 16.90 23.53 -7.22
CA GLU A 181 17.99 22.82 -6.55
C GLU A 181 19.36 23.16 -7.16
N ALA A 182 19.44 23.29 -8.50
CA ALA A 182 20.69 23.61 -9.20
C ALA A 182 21.17 25.06 -8.99
N GLU A 183 20.24 26.01 -8.79
CA GLU A 183 20.56 27.41 -8.47
C GLU A 183 20.99 27.60 -7.01
N GLU A 184 20.37 26.88 -6.07
CA GLU A 184 20.69 26.97 -4.65
C GLU A 184 21.90 26.12 -4.22
N GLY A 185 22.33 25.18 -5.06
CA GLY A 185 23.56 24.40 -4.89
C GLY A 185 24.85 25.08 -5.38
N LYS A 186 24.78 26.34 -5.85
CA LYS A 186 25.93 27.19 -6.23
C LYS A 186 26.27 28.20 -5.15
#